data_AF-A0A3A8TGS0-F1
#
_entry.id   AF-A0A3A8TGS0-F1
#
_cell.length_a   1.000
_cell.length_b   1.000
_cell.length_c   1.000
_cell.angle_alpha   90.00
_cell.angle_beta   90.00
_cell.angle_gamma   90.00
#
_symmetry.space_group_name_H-M   'P 1'
#
loop_
_entity.id
_entity.type
_entity.pdbx_description
1 polymer ?
#
loop_
_entity_poly.entity_id
_entity_poly.type
_entity_poly.pdbx_seq_one_letter_code
_entity_poly.pdbx_strand_id
1 'polypeptide(L)'
;MRTLPSKRMSLLTEREAQLVLSSAPRNLAELSPRELRGRILSARRLMEKYQDAARRQRREALRKEVPSRSRRAEGNRNTLQKAEYFALTLERFEKRLAVLERKAQIRTRAASRPAPRRTTRVATGGRKPARRTRAAGRTAKVTASKQASGKKRGGALKQERFPALKRKAHASSRGRRTQTQRDSRR
;
A
#
# COMPACT_ATOMS: atom_id res chain seq x y z
N MET A 1 20.24 4.61 -9.03
CA MET A 1 21.30 4.02 -8.17
C MET A 1 21.51 2.55 -8.54
N ARG A 2 22.63 2.21 -9.19
CA ARG A 2 23.01 0.81 -9.44
C ARG A 2 23.49 0.21 -8.12
N THR A 3 22.74 -0.73 -7.54
CA THR A 3 23.21 -1.48 -6.36
C THR A 3 24.30 -2.44 -6.81
N LEU A 4 25.47 -2.38 -6.17
CA LEU A 4 26.58 -3.25 -6.52
C LEU A 4 26.23 -4.71 -6.17
N PRO A 5 26.41 -5.66 -7.09
CA PRO A 5 26.13 -7.06 -6.82
C PRO A 5 27.10 -7.57 -5.75
N SER A 6 26.55 -8.15 -4.68
CA SER A 6 27.38 -8.78 -3.63
C SER A 6 28.17 -9.97 -4.22
N LYS A 7 29.25 -10.41 -3.56
CA LYS A 7 30.07 -11.57 -3.98
C LYS A 7 29.23 -12.83 -4.27
N ARG A 8 28.11 -12.98 -3.56
CA ARG A 8 27.09 -14.03 -3.74
C ARG A 8 26.33 -13.97 -5.07
N MET A 9 26.25 -12.79 -5.67
CA MET A 9 25.58 -12.52 -6.94
C MET A 9 26.49 -12.69 -8.16
N SER A 10 27.79 -12.97 -7.96
CA SER A 10 28.75 -13.22 -9.06
C SER A 10 28.36 -14.43 -9.92
N LEU A 11 27.52 -15.34 -9.40
CA LEU A 11 27.03 -16.50 -10.14
C LEU A 11 25.89 -16.15 -11.10
N LEU A 12 25.18 -15.05 -10.86
CA LEU A 12 23.99 -14.65 -11.58
C LEU A 12 24.36 -13.79 -12.79
N THR A 13 23.59 -13.92 -13.87
CA THR A 13 23.67 -12.94 -14.97
C THR A 13 23.16 -11.59 -14.51
N GLU A 14 23.48 -10.51 -15.22
CA GLU A 14 23.05 -9.15 -14.83
C GLU A 14 21.53 -9.03 -14.65
N ARG A 15 20.74 -9.61 -15.56
CA ARG A 15 19.27 -9.58 -15.50
C ARG A 15 18.74 -10.38 -14.31
N GLU A 16 19.35 -11.52 -14.03
CA GLU A 16 19.02 -12.34 -12.86
C GLU A 16 19.37 -11.62 -11.56
N ALA A 17 20.56 -11.02 -11.51
CA ALA A 17 21.01 -10.22 -10.40
C ALA A 17 20.07 -9.04 -10.15
N GLN A 18 19.60 -8.33 -11.19
CA GLN A 18 18.59 -7.28 -11.08
C GLN A 18 17.29 -7.80 -10.45
N LEU A 19 16.80 -8.97 -10.87
CA LEU A 19 15.60 -9.57 -10.29
C LEU A 19 15.78 -9.83 -8.79
N VAL A 20 16.93 -10.40 -8.40
CA VAL A 20 17.27 -10.66 -7.00
C VAL A 20 17.40 -9.36 -6.20
N LEU A 21 18.08 -8.34 -6.72
CA LEU A 21 18.21 -7.02 -6.09
C LEU A 21 16.87 -6.35 -5.90
N SER A 22 15.95 -6.58 -6.83
CA SER A 22 14.62 -6.02 -6.76
C SER A 22 13.76 -6.63 -5.64
N SER A 23 14.17 -7.78 -5.09
CA SER A 23 13.60 -8.36 -3.86
C SER A 23 14.16 -7.76 -2.56
N ALA A 24 15.12 -6.83 -2.64
CA ALA A 24 15.64 -6.14 -1.45
C ALA A 24 14.53 -5.28 -0.81
N PRO A 25 14.52 -5.13 0.54
CA PRO A 25 13.40 -4.52 1.26
C PRO A 25 13.07 -3.10 0.81
N ARG A 26 14.08 -2.30 0.44
CA ARG A 26 13.88 -0.94 -0.10
C ARG A 26 13.14 -0.97 -1.43
N ASN A 27 13.58 -1.81 -2.36
CA ASN A 27 12.99 -1.94 -3.69
C ASN A 27 11.59 -2.59 -3.64
N LEU A 28 11.33 -3.48 -2.67
CA LEU A 28 10.00 -4.07 -2.46
C LEU A 28 8.94 -3.05 -2.03
N ALA A 29 9.36 -1.95 -1.40
CA ALA A 29 8.45 -0.90 -0.97
C ALA A 29 7.86 -0.14 -2.16
N GLU A 30 8.68 0.07 -3.20
CA GLU A 30 8.37 0.86 -4.40
C GLU A 30 7.51 0.11 -5.41
N LEU A 31 7.48 -1.22 -5.36
CA LEU A 31 6.80 -2.03 -6.38
C LEU A 31 5.28 -2.06 -6.23
N SER A 32 4.61 -1.92 -7.36
CA SER A 32 3.17 -2.11 -7.46
C SER A 32 2.78 -3.60 -7.38
N PRO A 33 1.53 -3.92 -6.97
CA PRO A 33 1.04 -5.31 -6.95
C PRO A 33 1.12 -6.00 -8.31
N ARG A 34 0.90 -5.26 -9.41
CA ARG A 34 0.95 -5.79 -10.78
C ARG A 34 2.38 -6.19 -11.16
N GLU A 35 3.36 -5.34 -10.86
CA GLU A 35 4.77 -5.64 -11.09
C GLU A 35 5.25 -6.81 -10.24
N LEU A 36 4.82 -6.89 -8.98
CA LEU A 36 5.12 -8.03 -8.10
C LEU A 36 4.65 -9.35 -8.71
N ARG A 37 3.42 -9.41 -9.24
CA ARG A 37 2.92 -10.62 -9.92
C ARG A 37 3.78 -11.00 -11.12
N GLY A 38 4.14 -10.02 -11.96
CA GLY A 38 5.04 -10.25 -13.10
C GLY A 38 6.40 -10.81 -12.67
N ARG A 39 6.99 -10.22 -11.63
CA ARG A 39 8.29 -10.66 -11.09
C ARG A 39 8.23 -12.02 -10.39
N ILE A 40 7.13 -12.36 -9.72
CA ILE A 40 6.89 -13.69 -9.15
C ILE A 40 6.91 -14.74 -10.26
N LEU A 41 6.19 -14.49 -11.38
CA LEU A 41 6.20 -15.41 -12.52
C LEU A 41 7.61 -15.57 -13.10
N SER A 42 8.35 -14.48 -13.27
CA SER A 42 9.75 -14.54 -13.74
C SER A 42 10.66 -15.31 -12.77
N ALA A 43 10.58 -15.04 -11.47
CA ALA A 43 11.38 -15.71 -10.44
C ALA A 43 11.06 -17.21 -10.38
N ARG A 44 9.77 -17.57 -10.45
CA ARG A 44 9.31 -18.96 -10.48
C ARG A 44 9.86 -19.72 -11.69
N ARG A 45 9.75 -19.13 -12.88
CA ARG A 45 10.29 -19.73 -14.12
C ARG A 45 11.80 -19.95 -14.03
N LEU A 46 12.54 -19.00 -13.46
CA LEU A 46 13.99 -19.16 -13.28
C LEU A 46 14.33 -20.22 -12.24
N MET A 47 13.60 -20.26 -11.12
CA MET A 47 13.75 -21.30 -10.11
C MET A 47 13.54 -22.70 -10.71
N GLU A 48 12.41 -22.91 -11.38
CA GLU A 48 12.06 -24.20 -12.02
C GLU A 48 13.10 -24.58 -13.08
N LYS A 49 13.49 -23.64 -13.94
CA LYS A 49 14.56 -23.84 -14.93
C LYS A 49 15.86 -24.35 -14.29
N TYR A 50 16.29 -23.74 -13.19
CA TYR A 50 17.53 -24.14 -12.52
C TYR A 50 17.38 -25.45 -11.73
N GLN A 51 16.21 -25.73 -11.17
CA GLN A 51 15.93 -27.03 -10.54
C GLN A 51 15.97 -28.17 -11.56
N ASP A 52 15.35 -27.99 -12.73
CA ASP A 52 15.34 -29.00 -13.78
C ASP A 52 16.73 -29.20 -14.38
N ALA A 53 17.48 -28.11 -14.60
CA ALA A 53 18.87 -28.20 -15.00
C ALA A 53 19.71 -28.96 -13.96
N ALA A 54 19.53 -28.69 -12.66
CA ALA A 54 20.26 -29.37 -11.60
C ALA A 54 19.90 -30.87 -11.50
N ARG A 55 18.63 -31.22 -11.75
CA ARG A 55 18.15 -32.62 -11.82
C ARG A 55 18.78 -33.36 -13.00
N ARG A 56 18.81 -32.74 -14.19
CA ARG A 56 19.46 -33.32 -15.37
C ARG A 56 20.96 -33.52 -15.15
N GLN A 57 21.65 -32.48 -14.68
CA GLN A 57 23.08 -32.56 -14.34
C GLN A 57 23.38 -33.66 -13.32
N ARG A 58 22.50 -33.86 -12.33
CA ARG A 58 22.63 -34.96 -11.37
C ARG A 58 22.49 -36.34 -12.04
N ARG A 59 21.56 -36.49 -12.98
CA ARG A 59 21.36 -37.76 -13.70
C ARG A 59 22.52 -38.08 -14.64
N GLU A 60 23.01 -37.08 -15.37
CA GLU A 60 24.23 -37.19 -16.17
C GLU A 60 25.44 -37.57 -15.28
N ALA A 61 25.57 -36.91 -14.12
CA ALA A 61 26.59 -37.23 -13.12
C ALA A 61 26.45 -38.65 -12.52
N LEU A 62 25.30 -39.30 -12.65
CA LEU A 62 25.12 -40.69 -12.22
C LEU A 62 25.18 -41.69 -13.38
N ARG A 63 25.54 -41.24 -14.60
CA ARG A 63 25.49 -42.04 -15.85
C ARG A 63 24.09 -42.62 -16.14
N LYS A 64 23.05 -42.00 -15.60
CA LYS A 64 21.65 -42.42 -15.81
C LYS A 64 21.03 -41.79 -17.06
N GLU A 65 21.70 -40.81 -17.67
CA GLU A 65 21.21 -40.06 -18.82
C GLU A 65 22.40 -39.71 -19.72
N VAL A 66 22.16 -39.66 -21.03
CA VAL A 66 23.18 -39.28 -22.02
C VAL A 66 23.56 -37.82 -21.80
N PRO A 67 24.86 -37.47 -21.77
CA PRO A 67 25.28 -36.09 -21.60
C PRO A 67 24.64 -35.15 -22.63
N SER A 68 24.02 -34.07 -22.17
CA SER A 68 23.43 -33.07 -23.07
C SER A 68 24.47 -32.27 -23.86
N ARG A 69 25.76 -32.33 -23.48
CA ARG A 69 26.90 -31.68 -24.14
C ARG A 69 28.04 -32.68 -24.33
N SER A 70 29.08 -32.28 -25.07
CA SER A 70 30.27 -33.09 -25.35
C SER A 70 30.95 -33.65 -24.10
N ARG A 71 30.85 -32.95 -22.96
CA ARG A 71 31.31 -33.42 -21.65
C ARG A 71 30.14 -33.50 -20.67
N ARG A 72 30.19 -34.54 -19.84
CA ARG A 72 29.28 -34.76 -18.73
C ARG A 72 29.40 -33.66 -17.67
N ALA A 73 28.29 -33.35 -16.99
CA ALA A 73 28.31 -32.55 -15.78
C ALA A 73 29.10 -33.24 -14.64
N GLU A 74 30.17 -32.58 -14.18
CA GLU A 74 30.97 -33.04 -13.02
C GLU A 74 30.37 -32.62 -11.67
N GLY A 75 29.41 -31.69 -11.68
CA GLY A 75 28.68 -31.25 -10.49
C GLY A 75 27.57 -30.25 -10.82
N ASN A 76 26.75 -29.94 -9.81
CA ASN A 76 25.58 -29.06 -9.95
C ASN A 76 25.46 -27.98 -8.85
N ARG A 77 26.52 -27.76 -8.05
CA ARG A 77 26.50 -26.84 -6.90
C ARG A 77 26.05 -25.42 -7.28
N ASN A 78 26.63 -24.85 -8.34
CA ASN A 78 26.29 -23.49 -8.78
C ASN A 78 24.84 -23.40 -9.27
N THR A 79 24.35 -24.42 -9.96
CA THR A 79 22.96 -24.49 -10.46
C THR A 79 21.97 -24.57 -9.30
N LEU A 80 22.29 -25.35 -8.26
CA LEU A 80 21.50 -25.42 -7.02
C LEU A 80 21.48 -24.09 -6.30
N GLN A 81 22.64 -23.44 -6.12
CA GLN A 81 22.71 -22.12 -5.50
C GLN A 81 21.88 -21.08 -6.26
N LYS A 82 21.88 -21.11 -7.61
CA LYS A 82 20.99 -20.26 -8.41
C LYS A 82 19.52 -20.52 -8.08
N ALA A 83 19.10 -21.78 -8.04
CA ALA A 83 17.73 -22.13 -7.69
C ALA A 83 17.35 -21.63 -6.28
N GLU A 84 18.25 -21.78 -5.30
CA GLU A 84 18.07 -21.28 -3.94
C GLU A 84 17.90 -19.75 -3.88
N TYR A 85 18.71 -19.00 -4.63
CA TYR A 85 18.54 -17.55 -4.72
C TYR A 85 17.14 -17.18 -5.22
N PHE A 86 16.66 -17.84 -6.27
CA PHE A 86 15.33 -17.55 -6.80
C PHE A 86 14.20 -17.98 -5.85
N ALA A 87 14.34 -19.10 -5.15
CA ALA A 87 13.39 -19.51 -4.12
C ALA A 87 13.26 -18.45 -3.02
N LEU A 88 14.39 -17.97 -2.47
CA LEU A 88 14.39 -16.89 -1.47
C LEU A 88 13.77 -15.60 -2.00
N THR A 89 14.01 -15.26 -3.26
CA THR A 89 13.43 -14.05 -3.86
C THR A 89 11.93 -14.16 -4.07
N LEU A 90 11.46 -15.34 -4.46
CA LEU A 90 10.05 -15.66 -4.63
C LEU A 90 9.31 -15.54 -3.31
N GLU A 91 9.85 -16.13 -2.23
CA GLU A 91 9.26 -15.98 -0.89
C GLU A 91 9.10 -14.52 -0.48
N ARG A 92 10.09 -13.68 -0.76
CA ARG A 92 10.05 -12.24 -0.42
C ARG A 92 8.97 -11.51 -1.21
N PHE A 93 8.85 -11.79 -2.51
CA PHE A 93 7.80 -11.20 -3.34
C PHE A 93 6.41 -11.65 -2.89
N GLU A 94 6.21 -12.93 -2.61
CA GLU A 94 4.93 -13.48 -2.15
C GLU A 94 4.52 -12.88 -0.80
N LYS A 95 5.46 -12.81 0.17
CA LYS A 95 5.22 -12.14 1.45
C LYS A 95 4.78 -10.69 1.26
N ARG A 96 5.44 -9.94 0.37
CA ARG A 96 5.07 -8.54 0.09
C ARG A 96 3.71 -8.43 -0.57
N LEU A 97 3.42 -9.27 -1.56
CA LEU A 97 2.14 -9.30 -2.25
C LEU A 97 0.99 -9.62 -1.28
N ALA A 98 1.16 -10.60 -0.40
CA ALA A 98 0.18 -10.93 0.63
C ALA A 98 -0.11 -9.75 1.57
N VAL A 99 0.92 -8.97 1.95
CA VAL A 99 0.72 -7.74 2.76
C VAL A 99 -0.09 -6.69 2.00
N LEU A 100 0.19 -6.49 0.71
CA LEU A 100 -0.54 -5.51 -0.11
C LEU A 100 -2.00 -5.95 -0.34
N GLU A 101 -2.25 -7.23 -0.55
CA GLU A 101 -3.59 -7.77 -0.72
C GLU A 101 -4.42 -7.67 0.57
N ARG A 102 -3.83 -7.97 1.73
CA ARG A 102 -4.47 -7.74 3.04
C ARG A 102 -4.82 -6.27 3.25
N LYS A 103 -3.90 -5.35 2.91
CA LYS A 103 -4.16 -3.90 3.01
C LYS A 103 -5.28 -3.45 2.07
N ALA A 104 -5.34 -4.01 0.86
CA ALA A 104 -6.42 -3.72 -0.09
C ALA A 104 -7.78 -4.20 0.45
N GLN A 105 -7.85 -5.41 0.99
CA GLN A 105 -9.07 -5.97 1.59
C GLN A 105 -9.57 -5.15 2.79
N ILE A 106 -8.67 -4.65 3.65
CA ILE A 106 -9.05 -3.81 4.78
C ILE A 106 -9.62 -2.48 4.28
N ARG A 107 -9.01 -1.88 3.25
CA ARG A 107 -9.50 -0.62 2.66
C ARG A 107 -10.87 -0.77 2.02
N THR A 108 -11.12 -1.85 1.29
CA THR A 108 -12.44 -2.09 0.67
C THR A 108 -13.52 -2.30 1.72
N ARG A 109 -13.23 -3.06 2.79
CA ARG A 109 -14.16 -3.24 3.94
C ARG A 109 -14.44 -1.94 4.69
N ALA A 110 -13.45 -1.08 4.86
CA ALA A 110 -13.63 0.23 5.49
C ALA A 110 -14.48 1.17 4.62
N ALA A 111 -14.28 1.15 3.30
CA ALA A 111 -15.06 1.94 2.35
C ALA A 111 -16.52 1.47 2.20
N SER A 112 -16.77 0.16 2.38
CA SER A 112 -18.13 -0.40 2.32
C SER A 112 -18.91 -0.25 3.63
N ARG A 113 -18.29 0.25 4.70
CA ARG A 113 -18.96 0.41 5.99
C ARG A 113 -19.83 1.67 5.93
N PRO A 114 -21.17 1.54 6.06
CA PRO A 114 -22.04 2.71 6.01
C PRO A 114 -21.62 3.69 7.10
N ALA A 115 -21.35 4.94 6.71
CA ALA A 115 -21.08 6.00 7.66
C ALA A 115 -22.25 6.07 8.65
N PRO A 116 -22.02 6.17 9.97
CA PRO A 116 -23.11 6.33 10.91
C PRO A 116 -23.87 7.59 10.48
N ARG A 117 -25.14 7.41 10.07
CA ARG A 117 -26.04 8.52 9.80
C ARG A 117 -26.03 9.39 11.05
N ARG A 118 -25.39 10.55 10.97
CA ARG A 118 -25.56 11.62 11.94
C ARG A 118 -27.04 11.92 11.95
N THR A 119 -27.75 11.40 12.93
CA THR A 119 -29.09 11.84 13.25
C THR A 119 -28.94 13.28 13.72
N THR A 120 -29.11 14.22 12.79
CA THR A 120 -29.43 15.58 13.14
C THR A 120 -30.76 15.51 13.88
N ARG A 121 -30.71 15.47 15.23
CA ARG A 121 -31.88 15.74 16.07
C ARG A 121 -32.37 17.12 15.64
N VAL A 122 -33.41 17.14 14.82
CA VAL A 122 -34.24 18.32 14.61
C VAL A 122 -34.78 18.67 15.98
N ALA A 123 -34.30 19.77 16.56
CA ALA A 123 -34.88 20.34 17.76
C ALA A 123 -36.27 20.85 17.39
N THR A 124 -37.28 19.99 17.53
CA THR A 124 -38.68 20.40 17.54
C THR A 124 -38.88 21.31 18.75
N GLY A 125 -39.29 22.55 18.47
CA GLY A 125 -39.54 23.56 19.49
C GLY A 125 -40.53 23.05 20.54
N GLY A 126 -40.18 23.24 21.80
CA GLY A 126 -41.01 22.80 22.92
C GLY A 126 -40.49 23.29 24.26
N ARG A 127 -40.91 24.51 24.63
CA ARG A 127 -41.09 25.07 25.98
C ARG A 127 -39.96 24.88 27.03
N LYS A 128 -39.44 26.04 27.47
CA LYS A 128 -38.63 26.25 28.69
C LYS A 128 -39.32 25.62 29.92
N PRO A 129 -38.65 24.80 30.75
CA PRO A 129 -39.13 24.56 32.10
C PRO A 129 -38.82 25.77 32.98
N ALA A 130 -39.86 26.27 33.63
CA ALA A 130 -39.83 27.43 34.49
C ALA A 130 -39.02 27.19 35.79
N ARG A 131 -38.39 28.28 36.20
CA ARG A 131 -37.67 28.55 37.43
C ARG A 131 -38.50 28.13 38.67
N ARG A 132 -38.00 27.22 39.52
CA ARG A 132 -38.45 27.10 40.92
C ARG A 132 -37.35 27.57 41.85
N THR A 133 -37.53 28.78 42.35
CA THR A 133 -36.89 29.32 43.55
C THR A 133 -37.46 28.60 44.78
N ARG A 134 -36.61 28.04 45.63
CA ARG A 134 -36.92 27.82 47.05
C ARG A 134 -35.84 28.48 47.89
N ALA A 135 -36.31 29.32 48.81
CA ALA A 135 -35.53 30.13 49.72
C ALA A 135 -35.25 29.37 51.03
N ALA A 136 -34.20 29.84 51.68
CA ALA A 136 -33.94 29.85 53.13
C ALA A 136 -33.60 28.53 53.84
N GLY A 137 -32.35 28.47 54.31
CA GLY A 137 -31.85 27.59 55.37
C GLY A 137 -30.44 28.00 55.76
N ARG A 138 -30.32 28.84 56.80
CA ARG A 138 -29.08 29.40 57.37
C ARG A 138 -28.11 28.31 57.86
N THR A 139 -26.80 28.52 57.68
CA THR A 139 -25.84 28.84 58.75
C THR A 139 -24.43 28.98 58.15
N ALA A 140 -23.74 30.03 58.59
CA ALA A 140 -22.40 30.39 58.18
C ALA A 140 -21.35 29.70 59.06
N LYS A 141 -20.25 29.25 58.47
CA LYS A 141 -18.93 29.37 59.12
C LYS A 141 -17.84 29.56 58.07
N VAL A 142 -17.04 30.58 58.35
CA VAL A 142 -15.97 31.20 57.56
C VAL A 142 -14.70 30.36 57.65
N THR A 143 -13.92 30.26 56.56
CA THR A 143 -12.52 30.72 56.44
C THR A 143 -11.97 30.54 55.02
N ALA A 144 -11.55 31.66 54.41
CA ALA A 144 -10.32 31.94 53.63
C ALA A 144 -9.78 30.88 52.62
N SER A 145 -9.23 31.20 51.44
CA SER A 145 -8.87 32.46 50.76
C SER A 145 -8.34 32.14 49.34
N LYS A 146 -8.15 33.19 48.54
CA LYS A 146 -7.55 33.33 47.18
C LYS A 146 -8.54 33.24 46.01
N GLN A 147 -9.08 34.37 45.53
CA GLN A 147 -8.49 35.35 44.57
C GLN A 147 -8.19 34.70 43.20
N ALA A 148 -8.55 35.21 42.02
CA ALA A 148 -9.13 36.46 41.54
C ALA A 148 -9.59 36.19 40.07
N SER A 149 -10.82 36.54 39.65
CA SER A 149 -11.26 37.79 38.99
C SER A 149 -11.01 37.91 37.48
N GLY A 150 -12.11 38.16 36.73
CA GLY A 150 -12.15 38.69 35.35
C GLY A 150 -13.07 37.85 34.43
N LYS A 151 -14.40 38.05 34.31
CA LYS A 151 -15.13 39.17 33.64
C LYS A 151 -14.39 39.62 32.36
N LYS A 152 -14.96 39.75 31.16
CA LYS A 152 -16.34 39.77 30.65
C LYS A 152 -16.26 39.82 29.10
N ARG A 153 -17.33 39.32 28.45
CA ARG A 153 -18.01 39.87 27.25
C ARG A 153 -17.22 40.10 25.94
N GLY A 154 -17.70 39.41 24.90
CA GLY A 154 -18.30 40.05 23.73
C GLY A 154 -17.36 40.36 22.57
N GLY A 155 -17.75 39.93 21.37
CA GLY A 155 -17.16 40.43 20.13
C GLY A 155 -17.19 39.42 18.99
N ALA A 156 -18.33 39.34 18.31
CA ALA A 156 -18.37 38.81 16.96
C ALA A 156 -17.52 39.71 16.05
N LEU A 157 -16.53 39.16 15.36
CA LEU A 157 -15.81 39.84 14.28
C LEU A 157 -15.47 38.84 13.18
N LYS A 158 -16.23 38.97 12.08
CA LYS A 158 -15.83 38.90 10.66
C LYS A 158 -15.01 37.65 10.26
N GLN A 159 -15.62 36.65 9.63
CA GLN A 159 -15.74 36.62 8.15
C GLN A 159 -14.64 37.42 7.44
N GLU A 160 -13.51 36.77 7.16
CA GLU A 160 -12.78 37.02 5.92
C GLU A 160 -12.93 35.80 5.02
N ARG A 161 -13.90 35.94 4.11
CA ARG A 161 -14.04 35.12 2.92
C ARG A 161 -12.86 35.45 2.02
N PHE A 162 -12.01 34.47 1.73
CA PHE A 162 -11.06 34.59 0.63
C PHE A 162 -11.83 34.86 -0.67
N PRO A 163 -11.61 36.00 -1.34
CA PRO A 163 -12.30 36.33 -2.58
C PRO A 163 -11.64 35.59 -3.75
N ALA A 164 -12.49 34.95 -4.55
CA ALA A 164 -12.32 34.79 -6.00
C ALA A 164 -11.01 34.16 -6.52
N LEU A 165 -10.94 32.82 -6.51
CA LEU A 165 -10.34 32.07 -7.63
C LEU A 165 -11.46 31.41 -8.44
N LYS A 166 -12.18 32.23 -9.21
CA LYS A 166 -12.92 31.75 -10.37
C LYS A 166 -11.91 31.40 -11.46
N ARG A 167 -11.60 30.13 -11.70
CA ARG A 167 -11.27 29.66 -13.06
C ARG A 167 -11.91 28.30 -13.34
N LYS A 168 -12.84 28.37 -14.30
CA LYS A 168 -13.59 27.29 -14.92
C LYS A 168 -12.62 26.25 -15.51
N ALA A 169 -12.77 24.98 -15.16
CA ALA A 169 -11.93 23.93 -15.75
C ALA A 169 -12.66 22.59 -15.94
N HIS A 170 -13.96 22.55 -16.23
CA HIS A 170 -14.62 21.29 -16.67
C HIS A 170 -15.72 21.56 -17.71
N ALA A 171 -15.32 22.01 -18.91
CA ALA A 171 -16.21 22.06 -20.08
C ALA A 171 -15.60 21.43 -21.35
N SER A 172 -14.36 20.92 -21.31
CA SER A 172 -13.67 20.37 -22.49
C SER A 172 -13.72 18.84 -22.63
N SER A 173 -14.39 18.10 -21.74
CA SER A 173 -14.45 16.63 -21.80
C SER A 173 -15.75 16.06 -22.38
N ARG A 174 -16.77 16.89 -22.66
CA ARG A 174 -18.07 16.39 -23.19
C ARG A 174 -18.13 16.21 -24.72
N GLY A 175 -17.17 16.76 -25.48
CA GLY A 175 -17.19 16.71 -26.95
C GLY A 175 -16.34 15.60 -27.60
N ARG A 176 -15.41 14.97 -26.87
CA ARG A 176 -14.49 13.98 -27.49
C ARG A 176 -15.16 12.65 -27.82
N ARG A 177 -16.28 12.31 -27.18
CA ARG A 177 -16.96 11.01 -27.39
C ARG A 177 -17.82 10.98 -28.65
N THR A 178 -18.22 12.14 -29.17
CA THR A 178 -19.07 12.24 -30.38
C THR A 178 -18.26 12.47 -31.65
N GLN A 179 -17.02 12.94 -31.55
CA GLN A 179 -16.14 13.16 -32.71
C GLN A 179 -15.63 11.84 -33.29
N THR A 180 -15.24 10.87 -32.45
CA THR A 180 -14.80 9.53 -32.89
C THR A 180 -15.89 8.69 -33.56
N GLN A 181 -17.18 8.99 -33.31
CA GLN A 181 -18.30 8.30 -33.98
C GLN A 181 -18.64 8.90 -35.35
N ARG A 182 -18.26 10.15 -35.62
CA ARG A 182 -18.46 10.79 -36.94
C ARG A 182 -17.38 10.37 -37.93
N ASP A 183 -16.14 10.25 -37.47
CA ASP A 183 -15.02 9.91 -38.35
C ASP A 183 -15.02 8.42 -38.78
N SER A 184 -15.76 7.55 -38.08
CA SER A 184 -15.91 6.14 -38.45
C SER A 184 -17.02 5.86 -39.48
N ARG A 185 -17.64 6.90 -40.05
CA ARG A 185 -18.76 6.79 -41.02
C ARG A 185 -18.46 7.46 -42.37
N ARG A 186 -17.22 7.84 -42.65
CA ARG A 186 -16.77 8.24 -43.99
C ARG A 186 -15.95 7.12 -44.62
#